data_AF-A0A6B3ULQ0-F1
#
_entry.id   AF-A0A6B3ULQ0-F1
#
_cell.length_a   1.000
_cell.length_b   1.000
_cell.length_c   1.000
_cell.angle_alpha   90.00
_cell.angle_beta   90.00
_cell.angle_gamma   90.00
#
_symmetry.space_group_name_H-M   'P 1'
#
loop_
_entity.id
_entity.type
_entity.pdbx_description
1 polymer ?
#
loop_
_entity_poly.entity_id
_entity_poly.type
_entity_poly.pdbx_seq_one_letter_code
_entity_poly.pdbx_strand_id
1 'polypeptide(L)'
;MKLRNTVCAAALVAAGVLAAGSAASAQDYGRMVVFGDSLSDTNNAFTASGGASPPAPYFSGRFSNGPVWVEQMGFGTFANFFSAPSTLTGNVDYAFGGARADTAASPVPGVPTQVGAYMAAGGQFHATDLVSVWAGANDLFQAMPTAAAQPSPTNYMFAASNTAAGAVAGSVNTIANAGAGTIMVSNLPDLGATPQFRATTAEPLATLSTGFFNDALLAQMNTQAAAHANTNIIYVDVARAYRAVLADPGKFGFDNVTQKCFTGVSVCATPNTYVFWDGVHPTQAGHALLAAVATDYVTYGDSGAASAAQAEAGVFARRAAFDAAREQVGEREFETGSRTFARVEASSGSVDARGVIAEGDVDTIGMRLGFDHAFSSQMRVGVIAGATQSDVQNGPSSFDLNSASADLYMGWRSGQLFVDATAGASFDNYDISRQTALAGAVHHAETDGSSFGSDLRVGWWGNAGGWTMSPRVGLSAIHASVDGYSEEGSVARHEIGEREVSAVSAEASVLFAGDLSERFGATFEVGYRDYLKYSGDDVSVGLVDNPAHTLFRSVEEPDGGVVMLDAGVNGTVGDNIGVRVGYRGRFGDGFDSHTGGVNITFKY
;
A
#
# COMPACT_ATOMS: atom_id res chain seq x y z
N MET A 1 -24.36 11.71 -35.22
CA MET A 1 -24.96 10.62 -36.03
C MET A 1 -23.92 9.52 -36.13
N LYS A 2 -24.29 8.30 -35.71
CA LYS A 2 -23.44 7.11 -35.61
C LYS A 2 -22.70 6.79 -36.92
N LEU A 3 -21.42 6.42 -36.85
CA LEU A 3 -20.87 5.34 -37.66
C LEU A 3 -19.75 4.62 -36.88
N ARG A 4 -20.08 3.39 -36.47
CA ARG A 4 -19.21 2.38 -35.86
C ARG A 4 -18.70 1.45 -36.97
N ASN A 5 -17.51 0.89 -36.74
CA ASN A 5 -16.98 -0.38 -37.24
C ASN A 5 -16.66 -0.47 -38.75
N THR A 6 -15.44 -0.88 -39.11
CA THR A 6 -15.02 -2.29 -39.35
C THR A 6 -13.61 -2.29 -39.96
N VAL A 7 -12.88 -3.42 -39.80
CA VAL A 7 -11.55 -3.80 -40.35
C VAL A 7 -10.43 -3.53 -39.33
N CYS A 8 -9.80 -4.49 -38.66
CA CYS A 8 -9.38 -5.82 -39.10
C CYS A 8 -9.31 -6.80 -37.92
N ALA A 9 -9.96 -7.96 -38.06
CA ALA A 9 -9.68 -9.16 -37.30
C ALA A 9 -9.30 -10.26 -38.29
N ALA A 10 -8.05 -10.74 -38.23
CA ALA A 10 -7.61 -12.12 -38.51
C ALA A 10 -6.08 -12.17 -38.76
N ALA A 11 -5.32 -12.38 -37.69
CA ALA A 11 -4.11 -13.21 -37.73
C ALA A 11 -3.88 -13.76 -36.31
N LEU A 12 -4.30 -15.00 -36.10
CA LEU A 12 -4.20 -15.73 -34.84
C LEU A 12 -3.37 -16.99 -35.11
N VAL A 13 -2.43 -17.25 -34.19
CA VAL A 13 -1.75 -18.53 -33.87
C VAL A 13 -0.55 -18.96 -34.74
N ALA A 14 0.65 -18.74 -34.20
CA ALA A 14 1.60 -19.83 -33.91
C ALA A 14 2.77 -19.35 -33.02
N ALA A 15 2.69 -19.70 -31.72
CA ALA A 15 3.73 -20.27 -30.84
C ALA A 15 5.18 -19.73 -30.94
N GLY A 16 5.86 -19.30 -29.87
CA GLY A 16 5.81 -19.65 -28.45
C GLY A 16 7.27 -19.67 -27.94
N VAL A 17 7.48 -19.57 -26.61
CA VAL A 17 8.79 -19.66 -25.90
C VAL A 17 9.58 -18.32 -25.97
N LEU A 18 9.78 -17.48 -24.95
CA LEU A 18 9.75 -17.54 -23.49
C LEU A 18 9.32 -16.18 -22.94
N ALA A 19 8.22 -16.14 -22.20
CA ALA A 19 8.06 -15.14 -21.15
C ALA A 19 7.91 -15.94 -19.86
N ALA A 20 9.02 -16.15 -19.16
CA ALA A 20 8.95 -16.36 -17.72
C ALA A 20 8.54 -15.01 -17.13
N GLY A 21 7.25 -14.67 -17.28
CA GLY A 21 6.64 -13.62 -16.49
C GLY A 21 6.66 -14.13 -15.06
N SER A 22 7.44 -13.47 -14.21
CA SER A 22 7.31 -13.57 -12.78
C SER A 22 5.83 -13.41 -12.47
N ALA A 23 5.20 -14.46 -11.93
CA ALA A 23 3.85 -14.33 -11.43
C ALA A 23 3.87 -13.19 -10.42
N ALA A 24 3.16 -12.10 -10.72
CA ALA A 24 2.78 -11.12 -9.73
C ALA A 24 2.06 -11.89 -8.62
N SER A 25 2.75 -12.13 -7.51
CA SER A 25 2.15 -12.77 -6.35
C SER A 25 1.33 -11.69 -5.65
N ALA A 26 0.06 -11.56 -6.06
CA ALA A 26 -0.93 -11.15 -5.08
C ALA A 26 -0.81 -12.12 -3.90
N GLN A 27 -0.85 -11.61 -2.67
CA GLN A 27 -0.78 -12.36 -1.43
C GLN A 27 -2.08 -13.16 -1.28
N ASP A 28 -2.19 -14.24 -2.07
CA ASP A 28 -3.35 -15.11 -2.12
C ASP A 28 -3.06 -16.38 -1.32
N TYR A 29 -3.82 -16.57 -0.24
CA TYR A 29 -3.73 -17.75 0.60
C TYR A 29 -4.73 -18.79 0.09
N GLY A 30 -4.23 -19.98 -0.25
CA GLY A 30 -5.08 -21.03 -0.84
C GLY A 30 -6.15 -21.56 0.11
N ARG A 31 -5.92 -21.49 1.43
CA ARG A 31 -6.87 -21.83 2.49
C ARG A 31 -6.38 -21.34 3.85
N MET A 32 -7.28 -21.39 4.84
CA MET A 32 -6.99 -21.11 6.24
C MET A 32 -7.10 -22.35 7.14
N VAL A 33 -6.12 -22.55 8.02
CA VAL A 33 -6.12 -23.57 9.08
C VAL A 33 -6.12 -22.89 10.43
N VAL A 34 -7.13 -23.12 11.26
CA VAL A 34 -7.36 -22.36 12.50
C VAL A 34 -7.19 -23.23 13.73
N PHE A 35 -6.39 -22.76 14.69
CA PHE A 35 -6.24 -23.32 16.03
C PHE A 35 -6.44 -22.22 17.07
N GLY A 36 -7.05 -22.58 18.20
CA GLY A 36 -7.29 -21.59 19.24
C GLY A 36 -8.47 -21.90 20.14
N ASP A 37 -9.11 -20.84 20.61
CA ASP A 37 -10.18 -20.88 21.59
C ASP A 37 -11.54 -20.36 21.06
N SER A 38 -12.39 -19.88 21.97
CA SER A 38 -13.75 -19.40 21.67
C SER A 38 -13.80 -18.21 20.73
N LEU A 39 -12.72 -17.43 20.61
CA LEU A 39 -12.67 -16.31 19.66
C LEU A 39 -12.69 -16.81 18.21
N SER A 40 -12.23 -18.03 17.95
CA SER A 40 -12.10 -18.59 16.60
C SER A 40 -13.02 -19.79 16.34
N ASP A 41 -13.65 -20.35 17.37
CA ASP A 41 -14.45 -21.59 17.30
C ASP A 41 -15.74 -21.44 16.44
N THR A 42 -15.83 -22.24 15.38
CA THR A 42 -16.96 -22.34 14.43
C THR A 42 -18.04 -23.39 14.78
N ASN A 43 -17.96 -24.02 15.96
CA ASN A 43 -18.97 -24.72 16.78
C ASN A 43 -18.43 -25.98 17.51
N ASN A 44 -17.14 -26.26 17.45
CA ASN A 44 -16.51 -27.44 18.03
C ASN A 44 -16.86 -27.63 19.51
N ALA A 45 -16.80 -26.60 20.35
CA ALA A 45 -17.21 -26.74 21.76
C ALA A 45 -18.72 -27.03 21.93
N PHE A 46 -19.56 -26.47 21.05
CA PHE A 46 -20.99 -26.73 21.03
C PHE A 46 -21.29 -28.18 20.67
N THR A 47 -20.64 -28.70 19.64
CA THR A 47 -20.76 -30.12 19.25
C THR A 47 -20.23 -31.05 20.34
N ALA A 48 -19.05 -30.76 20.90
CA ALA A 48 -18.44 -31.57 21.96
C ALA A 48 -19.29 -31.63 23.24
N SER A 49 -20.02 -30.56 23.56
CA SER A 49 -20.91 -30.49 24.72
C SER A 49 -22.31 -31.07 24.48
N GLY A 50 -22.56 -31.66 23.30
CA GLY A 50 -23.89 -32.17 22.94
C GLY A 50 -24.94 -31.06 22.75
N GLY A 51 -24.50 -29.88 22.34
CA GLY A 51 -25.35 -28.70 22.11
C GLY A 51 -25.63 -27.85 23.35
N ALA A 52 -24.82 -27.97 24.40
CA ALA A 52 -25.04 -27.27 25.66
C ALA A 52 -24.30 -25.93 25.78
N SER A 53 -23.13 -25.77 25.14
CA SER A 53 -22.26 -24.61 25.33
C SER A 53 -21.61 -24.13 24.02
N PRO A 54 -21.82 -22.88 23.59
CA PRO A 54 -22.65 -21.87 24.25
C PRO A 54 -24.15 -22.12 24.02
N PRO A 55 -25.02 -21.88 25.02
CA PRO A 55 -26.47 -22.04 24.85
C PRO A 55 -27.07 -20.89 24.02
N ALA A 56 -28.34 -20.97 23.64
CA ALA A 56 -29.04 -19.79 23.12
C ALA A 56 -28.97 -18.62 24.13
N PRO A 57 -28.88 -17.34 23.69
CA PRO A 57 -29.08 -16.82 22.33
C PRO A 57 -27.79 -16.69 21.49
N TYR A 58 -26.72 -17.41 21.81
CA TYR A 58 -25.50 -17.42 20.98
C TYR A 58 -25.78 -18.01 19.59
N PHE A 59 -25.09 -17.49 18.59
CA PHE A 59 -25.35 -17.81 17.19
C PHE A 59 -24.76 -19.16 16.80
N SER A 60 -25.61 -20.17 16.62
CA SER A 60 -25.25 -21.47 16.04
C SER A 60 -23.99 -22.10 16.66
N GLY A 61 -23.83 -22.00 17.97
CA GLY A 61 -22.69 -22.56 18.70
C GLY A 61 -21.40 -21.73 18.69
N ARG A 62 -21.40 -20.51 18.12
CA ARG A 62 -20.29 -19.55 18.24
C ARG A 62 -20.41 -18.74 19.53
N PHE A 63 -19.29 -18.33 20.12
CA PHE A 63 -19.28 -17.45 21.28
C PHE A 63 -19.57 -15.99 20.92
N SER A 64 -20.52 -15.75 20.03
CA SER A 64 -20.96 -14.42 19.59
C SER A 64 -22.43 -14.45 19.16
N ASN A 65 -22.97 -13.30 18.75
CA ASN A 65 -24.30 -13.17 18.16
C ASN A 65 -24.32 -13.33 16.62
N GLY A 66 -23.18 -13.68 16.02
CA GLY A 66 -23.03 -13.94 14.59
C GLY A 66 -21.75 -14.73 14.30
N PRO A 67 -21.31 -14.79 13.03
CA PRO A 67 -20.06 -15.42 12.64
C PRO A 67 -18.84 -14.83 13.36
N VAL A 68 -17.86 -15.67 13.69
CA VAL A 68 -16.59 -15.24 14.30
C VAL A 68 -15.63 -14.69 13.23
N TRP A 69 -14.52 -14.09 13.66
CA TRP A 69 -13.63 -13.31 12.79
C TRP A 69 -13.06 -14.13 11.61
N VAL A 70 -12.71 -15.41 11.85
CA VAL A 70 -12.21 -16.31 10.78
C VAL A 70 -13.22 -16.51 9.64
N GLU A 71 -14.52 -16.52 9.97
CA GLU A 71 -15.61 -16.64 8.98
C GLU A 71 -15.85 -15.33 8.23
N GLN A 72 -15.35 -14.21 8.74
CA GLN A 72 -15.52 -12.87 8.17
C GLN A 72 -14.31 -12.40 7.34
N MET A 73 -13.22 -13.19 7.27
CA MET A 73 -12.03 -12.89 6.45
C MET A 73 -12.18 -13.24 4.95
N GLY A 74 -13.32 -13.80 4.53
CA GLY A 74 -13.57 -14.09 3.12
C GLY A 74 -13.04 -15.44 2.60
N PHE A 75 -12.51 -16.30 3.47
CA PHE A 75 -12.07 -17.65 3.09
C PHE A 75 -13.24 -18.60 2.74
N GLY A 76 -14.48 -18.24 3.07
CA GLY A 76 -15.66 -19.08 2.84
C GLY A 76 -15.97 -19.99 4.03
N THR A 77 -16.40 -21.23 3.76
CA THR A 77 -16.83 -22.16 4.82
C THR A 77 -15.66 -22.93 5.41
N PHE A 78 -15.72 -23.20 6.72
CA PHE A 78 -14.75 -23.99 7.46
C PHE A 78 -15.32 -25.37 7.80
N ALA A 79 -14.57 -26.43 7.51
CA ALA A 79 -14.85 -27.74 8.09
C ALA A 79 -14.35 -27.76 9.54
N ASN A 80 -15.20 -28.22 10.45
CA ASN A 80 -14.88 -28.22 11.88
C ASN A 80 -14.26 -29.56 12.32
N PHE A 81 -13.75 -29.65 13.55
CA PHE A 81 -13.05 -30.82 14.09
C PHE A 81 -13.81 -32.15 13.91
N PHE A 82 -15.14 -32.13 14.03
CA PHE A 82 -15.98 -33.33 13.94
C PHE A 82 -16.49 -33.65 12.52
N SER A 83 -16.44 -32.68 11.61
CA SER A 83 -16.95 -32.78 10.24
C SER A 83 -15.84 -32.71 9.19
N ALA A 84 -14.59 -32.65 9.62
CA ALA A 84 -13.43 -32.58 8.76
C ALA A 84 -13.38 -33.82 7.84
N PRO A 85 -13.33 -33.64 6.50
CA PRO A 85 -13.28 -34.76 5.57
C PRO A 85 -11.98 -35.57 5.75
N SER A 86 -11.97 -36.83 5.32
CA SER A 86 -10.79 -37.70 5.38
C SER A 86 -9.58 -37.14 4.60
N THR A 87 -9.81 -36.16 3.73
CA THR A 87 -8.77 -35.38 3.03
C THR A 87 -9.03 -33.90 3.30
N LEU A 88 -8.19 -33.29 4.14
CA LEU A 88 -8.30 -31.88 4.50
C LEU A 88 -7.72 -31.02 3.36
N THR A 89 -8.57 -30.59 2.42
CA THR A 89 -8.16 -29.79 1.23
C THR A 89 -8.77 -28.39 1.19
N GLY A 90 -9.65 -28.03 2.13
CA GLY A 90 -10.27 -26.71 2.24
C GLY A 90 -9.95 -26.04 3.57
N ASN A 91 -10.65 -24.95 3.89
CA ASN A 91 -10.49 -24.28 5.19
C ASN A 91 -10.96 -25.17 6.32
N VAL A 92 -10.20 -25.17 7.42
CA VAL A 92 -10.49 -26.01 8.57
C VAL A 92 -10.34 -25.21 9.86
N ASP A 93 -11.21 -25.50 10.80
CA ASP A 93 -11.16 -24.91 12.13
C ASP A 93 -11.17 -25.99 13.22
N TYR A 94 -10.06 -26.04 13.94
CA TYR A 94 -9.79 -26.93 15.04
C TYR A 94 -9.82 -26.20 16.39
N ALA A 95 -10.20 -24.93 16.44
CA ALA A 95 -10.35 -24.16 17.67
C ALA A 95 -11.54 -24.66 18.52
N PHE A 96 -11.43 -24.57 19.85
CA PHE A 96 -12.49 -24.97 20.78
C PHE A 96 -12.70 -23.90 21.85
N GLY A 97 -13.95 -23.50 22.06
CA GLY A 97 -14.32 -22.63 23.16
C GLY A 97 -13.87 -23.13 24.53
N GLY A 98 -13.07 -22.30 25.21
CA GLY A 98 -12.46 -22.62 26.51
C GLY A 98 -11.09 -23.31 26.43
N ALA A 99 -10.54 -23.53 25.22
CA ALA A 99 -9.22 -24.09 25.04
C ALA A 99 -8.13 -23.22 25.66
N ARG A 100 -7.17 -23.89 26.31
CA ARG A 100 -5.94 -23.28 26.81
C ARG A 100 -4.82 -23.39 25.77
N ALA A 101 -3.80 -22.56 25.94
CA ALA A 101 -2.57 -22.62 25.13
C ALA A 101 -1.74 -23.88 25.41
N ASP A 102 -1.92 -24.53 26.57
CA ASP A 102 -1.18 -25.73 26.97
C ASP A 102 -1.92 -27.03 26.59
N THR A 103 -1.39 -28.18 27.06
CA THR A 103 -1.90 -29.52 26.73
C THR A 103 -3.15 -29.92 27.53
N ALA A 104 -3.86 -28.98 28.14
CA ALA A 104 -5.10 -29.28 28.86
C ALA A 104 -6.09 -30.02 27.93
N ALA A 105 -6.63 -31.14 28.40
CA ALA A 105 -7.50 -32.02 27.60
C ALA A 105 -8.97 -31.99 28.04
N SER A 106 -9.32 -31.24 29.08
CA SER A 106 -10.66 -31.18 29.65
C SER A 106 -11.01 -29.75 30.07
N PRO A 107 -12.23 -29.25 29.79
CA PRO A 107 -13.34 -29.95 29.11
C PRO A 107 -13.18 -30.05 27.58
N VAL A 108 -12.21 -29.33 27.01
CA VAL A 108 -11.92 -29.30 25.57
C VAL A 108 -10.40 -29.41 25.34
N PRO A 109 -9.94 -29.83 24.13
CA PRO A 109 -8.51 -29.91 23.84
C PRO A 109 -7.87 -28.51 23.73
N GLY A 110 -6.75 -28.34 24.42
CA GLY A 110 -5.86 -27.19 24.26
C GLY A 110 -5.12 -27.22 22.92
N VAL A 111 -4.49 -26.09 22.58
CA VAL A 111 -3.92 -25.85 21.23
C VAL A 111 -2.95 -26.94 20.75
N PRO A 112 -1.99 -27.45 21.56
CA PRO A 112 -1.09 -28.51 21.11
C PRO A 112 -1.83 -29.81 20.75
N THR A 113 -2.92 -30.13 21.46
CA THR A 113 -3.75 -31.29 21.15
C THR A 113 -4.56 -31.08 19.87
N GLN A 114 -5.04 -29.86 19.61
CA GLN A 114 -5.69 -29.51 18.36
C GLN A 114 -4.75 -29.68 17.16
N VAL A 115 -3.51 -29.17 17.24
CA VAL A 115 -2.48 -29.32 16.20
C VAL A 115 -2.15 -30.79 15.97
N GLY A 116 -1.92 -31.55 17.05
CA GLY A 116 -1.65 -32.98 16.95
C GLY A 116 -2.79 -33.77 16.31
N ALA A 117 -4.05 -33.43 16.64
CA ALA A 117 -5.23 -34.06 16.04
C ALA A 117 -5.36 -33.75 14.55
N TYR A 118 -5.09 -32.51 14.13
CA TYR A 118 -5.08 -32.13 12.71
C TYR A 118 -4.07 -32.97 11.92
N MET A 119 -2.84 -33.08 12.42
CA MET A 119 -1.79 -33.88 11.78
C MET A 119 -2.12 -35.38 11.78
N ALA A 120 -2.67 -35.89 12.88
CA ALA A 120 -3.09 -37.29 13.00
C ALA A 120 -4.25 -37.65 12.05
N ALA A 121 -5.10 -36.69 11.70
CA ALA A 121 -6.14 -36.82 10.68
C ALA A 121 -5.60 -36.74 9.24
N GLY A 122 -4.28 -36.68 9.05
CA GLY A 122 -3.64 -36.56 7.74
C GLY A 122 -3.51 -35.11 7.24
N GLY A 123 -3.78 -34.13 8.10
CA GLY A 123 -3.54 -32.72 7.82
C GLY A 123 -2.07 -32.43 7.54
N GLN A 124 -1.83 -31.70 6.46
CA GLN A 124 -0.50 -31.21 6.06
C GLN A 124 -0.55 -29.70 5.95
N PHE A 125 0.57 -29.03 6.17
CA PHE A 125 0.68 -27.59 5.92
C PHE A 125 1.40 -27.36 4.59
N HIS A 126 0.92 -26.37 3.84
CA HIS A 126 1.48 -25.97 2.56
C HIS A 126 2.07 -24.56 2.62
N ALA A 127 2.93 -24.24 1.66
CA ALA A 127 3.56 -22.92 1.57
C ALA A 127 2.54 -21.79 1.34
N THR A 128 1.37 -22.09 0.75
CA THR A 128 0.29 -21.15 0.47
C THR A 128 -0.80 -21.13 1.54
N ASP A 129 -0.66 -21.91 2.62
CA ASP A 129 -1.65 -21.93 3.71
C ASP A 129 -1.45 -20.72 4.64
N LEU A 130 -2.55 -20.12 5.08
CA LEU A 130 -2.58 -19.24 6.24
C LEU A 130 -2.95 -20.05 7.49
N VAL A 131 -2.03 -20.22 8.42
CA VAL A 131 -2.32 -20.86 9.71
C VAL A 131 -2.56 -19.80 10.78
N SER A 132 -3.66 -19.88 11.53
CA SER A 132 -3.92 -18.99 12.66
C SER A 132 -3.78 -19.72 13.99
N VAL A 133 -3.09 -19.08 14.93
CA VAL A 133 -3.00 -19.52 16.33
C VAL A 133 -3.39 -18.36 17.24
N TRP A 134 -4.49 -18.50 17.99
CA TRP A 134 -4.89 -17.53 19.00
C TRP A 134 -5.41 -18.21 20.27
N ALA A 135 -4.65 -18.09 21.36
CA ALA A 135 -4.99 -18.65 22.66
C ALA A 135 -4.20 -17.95 23.78
N GLY A 136 -4.56 -18.24 25.03
CA GLY A 136 -3.84 -17.81 26.23
C GLY A 136 -4.72 -17.08 27.24
N ALA A 137 -5.83 -16.46 26.79
CA ALA A 137 -6.76 -15.79 27.70
C ALA A 137 -7.36 -16.77 28.73
N ASN A 138 -7.75 -17.97 28.29
CA ASN A 138 -8.28 -19.02 29.17
C ASN A 138 -7.28 -19.47 30.23
N ASP A 139 -5.98 -19.51 29.94
CA ASP A 139 -4.93 -19.80 30.92
C ASP A 139 -4.92 -18.75 32.04
N LEU A 140 -5.00 -17.47 31.66
CA LEU A 140 -5.03 -16.38 32.62
C LEU A 140 -6.33 -16.38 33.43
N PHE A 141 -7.48 -16.56 32.79
CA PHE A 141 -8.78 -16.62 33.47
C PHE A 141 -8.81 -17.73 34.52
N GLN A 142 -8.27 -18.90 34.19
CA GLN A 142 -8.24 -20.05 35.10
C GLN A 142 -7.16 -19.92 36.19
N ALA A 143 -6.08 -19.19 35.92
CA ALA A 143 -5.03 -18.90 36.91
C ALA A 143 -5.46 -17.85 37.94
N MET A 144 -6.31 -16.89 37.57
CA MET A 144 -6.67 -15.74 38.42
C MET A 144 -7.26 -16.10 39.79
N PRO A 145 -8.24 -17.02 39.92
CA PRO A 145 -8.76 -17.41 41.23
C PRO A 145 -7.68 -17.96 42.16
N THR A 146 -6.75 -18.75 41.62
CA THR A 146 -5.61 -19.28 42.39
C THR A 146 -4.62 -18.18 42.74
N ALA A 147 -4.34 -17.25 41.81
CA ALA A 147 -3.45 -16.12 42.03
C ALA A 147 -3.95 -15.22 43.18
N ALA A 148 -5.25 -14.98 43.25
CA ALA A 148 -5.88 -14.18 44.31
C ALA A 148 -5.68 -14.77 45.72
N ALA A 149 -5.42 -16.08 45.83
CA ALA A 149 -5.11 -16.75 47.09
C ALA A 149 -3.60 -16.77 47.43
N GLN A 150 -2.72 -16.32 46.52
CA GLN A 150 -1.27 -16.31 46.73
C GLN A 150 -0.80 -15.06 47.48
N PRO A 151 0.31 -15.14 48.23
CA PRO A 151 0.92 -13.97 48.87
C PRO A 151 1.38 -12.88 47.87
N SER A 152 1.72 -13.29 46.63
CA SER A 152 2.06 -12.38 45.54
C SER A 152 1.29 -12.78 44.28
N PRO A 153 0.05 -12.25 44.10
CA PRO A 153 -0.75 -12.53 42.91
C PRO A 153 -0.04 -12.12 41.62
N THR A 154 0.69 -10.99 41.63
CA THR A 154 1.45 -10.50 40.48
C THR A 154 2.52 -11.48 40.02
N ASN A 155 3.34 -12.02 40.92
CA ASN A 155 4.41 -12.97 40.54
C ASN A 155 3.82 -14.28 40.03
N TYR A 156 2.72 -14.74 40.62
CA TYR A 156 2.01 -15.92 40.15
C TYR A 156 1.49 -15.72 38.72
N MET A 157 0.83 -14.58 38.46
CA MET A 157 0.32 -14.26 37.14
C MET A 157 1.44 -14.01 36.12
N PHE A 158 2.57 -13.45 36.51
CA PHE A 158 3.76 -13.34 35.65
C PHE A 158 4.21 -14.73 35.15
N ALA A 159 4.34 -15.70 36.06
CA ALA A 159 4.74 -17.06 35.71
C ALA A 159 3.69 -17.77 34.82
N ALA A 160 2.39 -17.62 35.14
CA ALA A 160 1.31 -18.18 34.34
C ALA A 160 1.27 -17.60 32.92
N SER A 161 1.45 -16.28 32.80
CA SER A 161 1.47 -15.57 31.51
C SER A 161 2.64 -16.01 30.63
N ASN A 162 3.85 -16.11 31.19
CA ASN A 162 5.02 -16.60 30.47
C ASN A 162 4.86 -18.07 30.04
N THR A 163 4.25 -18.90 30.90
CA THR A 163 4.00 -20.32 30.59
C THR A 163 3.01 -20.46 29.43
N ALA A 164 1.92 -19.70 29.44
CA ALA A 164 0.93 -19.70 28.36
C ALA A 164 1.54 -19.20 27.04
N ALA A 165 2.29 -18.10 27.06
CA ALA A 165 2.98 -17.57 25.87
C ALA A 165 3.99 -18.59 25.29
N GLY A 166 4.75 -19.26 26.15
CA GLY A 166 5.66 -20.34 25.76
C GLY A 166 4.94 -21.55 25.15
N ALA A 167 3.74 -21.87 25.62
CA ALA A 167 2.93 -22.96 25.07
C ALA A 167 2.37 -22.63 23.66
N VAL A 168 1.95 -21.38 23.43
CA VAL A 168 1.62 -20.89 22.08
C VAL A 168 2.85 -21.01 21.17
N ALA A 169 4.02 -20.57 21.65
CA ALA A 169 5.27 -20.67 20.89
C ALA A 169 5.66 -22.12 20.53
N GLY A 170 5.44 -23.07 21.44
CA GLY A 170 5.64 -24.49 21.16
C GLY A 170 4.73 -25.03 20.04
N SER A 171 3.48 -24.56 19.99
CA SER A 171 2.55 -24.90 18.91
C SER A 171 2.98 -24.30 17.58
N VAL A 172 3.37 -23.03 17.57
CA VAL A 172 3.93 -22.34 16.38
C VAL A 172 5.17 -23.06 15.86
N ASN A 173 6.11 -23.43 16.74
CA ASN A 173 7.28 -24.21 16.37
C ASN A 173 6.91 -25.55 15.73
N THR A 174 5.89 -26.25 16.25
CA THR A 174 5.44 -27.52 15.70
C THR A 174 4.85 -27.35 14.29
N ILE A 175 4.03 -26.32 14.10
CA ILE A 175 3.40 -25.97 12.82
C ILE A 175 4.47 -25.57 11.79
N ALA A 176 5.45 -24.74 12.18
CA ALA A 176 6.54 -24.31 11.31
C ALA A 176 7.43 -25.49 10.88
N ASN A 177 7.81 -26.37 11.82
CA ASN A 177 8.55 -27.61 11.51
C ASN A 177 7.77 -28.56 10.57
N ALA A 178 6.44 -28.48 10.59
CA ALA A 178 5.57 -29.26 9.71
C ALA A 178 5.35 -28.62 8.32
N GLY A 179 6.01 -27.49 8.03
CA GLY A 179 6.09 -26.90 6.69
C GLY A 179 5.08 -25.80 6.37
N ALA A 180 4.47 -25.18 7.39
CA ALA A 180 3.57 -24.04 7.16
C ALA A 180 4.31 -22.86 6.54
N GLY A 181 3.74 -22.28 5.47
CA GLY A 181 4.32 -21.12 4.81
C GLY A 181 4.09 -19.82 5.58
N THR A 182 2.88 -19.59 6.08
CA THR A 182 2.56 -18.42 6.91
C THR A 182 1.81 -18.84 8.18
N ILE A 183 2.25 -18.31 9.32
CA ILE A 183 1.58 -18.48 10.61
C ILE A 183 1.27 -17.10 11.18
N MET A 184 -0.02 -16.81 11.35
CA MET A 184 -0.50 -15.62 12.02
C MET A 184 -0.80 -15.92 13.49
N VAL A 185 -0.20 -15.15 14.39
CA VAL A 185 -0.31 -15.33 15.85
C VAL A 185 -0.78 -14.02 16.48
N SER A 186 -1.93 -14.07 17.15
CA SER A 186 -2.55 -12.88 17.74
C SER A 186 -2.22 -12.76 19.22
N ASN A 187 -1.93 -11.53 19.65
CA ASN A 187 -1.81 -11.21 21.06
C ASN A 187 -3.19 -11.02 21.72
N LEU A 188 -3.22 -10.79 23.03
CA LEU A 188 -4.46 -10.60 23.76
C LEU A 188 -4.82 -9.12 23.86
N PRO A 189 -6.10 -8.73 23.63
CA PRO A 189 -6.56 -7.41 24.04
C PRO A 189 -6.45 -7.26 25.56
N ASP A 190 -6.37 -6.01 26.05
CA ASP A 190 -6.35 -5.74 27.50
C ASP A 190 -7.55 -6.39 28.20
N LEU A 191 -7.28 -7.49 28.92
CA LEU A 191 -8.32 -8.24 29.61
C LEU A 191 -8.96 -7.44 30.73
N GLY A 192 -8.22 -6.52 31.38
CA GLY A 192 -8.78 -5.64 32.40
C GLY A 192 -9.84 -4.68 31.84
N ALA A 193 -9.72 -4.30 30.57
CA ALA A 193 -10.68 -3.45 29.88
C ALA A 193 -11.94 -4.19 29.37
N THR A 194 -12.00 -5.52 29.49
CA THR A 194 -13.19 -6.31 29.11
C THR A 194 -14.31 -6.18 30.16
N PRO A 195 -15.59 -6.32 29.78
CA PRO A 195 -16.71 -6.26 30.72
C PRO A 195 -16.62 -7.24 31.90
N GLN A 196 -15.87 -8.34 31.78
CA GLN A 196 -15.66 -9.31 32.84
C GLN A 196 -14.83 -8.76 34.01
N PHE A 197 -13.79 -7.95 33.71
CA PHE A 197 -12.86 -7.45 34.72
C PHE A 197 -13.03 -5.98 35.01
N ARG A 198 -13.51 -5.20 34.05
CA ARG A 198 -13.66 -3.76 34.19
C ARG A 198 -14.53 -3.40 35.40
N ALA A 199 -14.08 -2.42 36.16
CA ALA A 199 -14.64 -1.96 37.43
C ALA A 199 -14.71 -3.05 38.53
N THR A 200 -13.92 -4.12 38.43
CA THR A 200 -13.75 -5.11 39.50
C THR A 200 -12.41 -4.94 40.21
N THR A 201 -12.24 -5.56 41.38
CA THR A 201 -10.95 -5.58 42.10
C THR A 201 -9.85 -6.32 41.34
N ALA A 202 -10.20 -7.15 40.35
CA ALA A 202 -9.26 -7.92 39.55
C ALA A 202 -8.77 -7.15 38.30
N GLU A 203 -9.37 -6.00 37.95
CA GLU A 203 -9.01 -5.20 36.77
C GLU A 203 -7.50 -4.95 36.64
N PRO A 204 -6.80 -4.40 37.66
CA PRO A 204 -5.38 -4.08 37.50
C PRO A 204 -4.51 -5.32 37.28
N LEU A 205 -4.87 -6.44 37.94
CA LEU A 205 -4.15 -7.70 37.78
C LEU A 205 -4.40 -8.29 36.39
N ALA A 206 -5.61 -8.18 35.84
CA ALA A 206 -5.94 -8.66 34.50
C ALA A 206 -5.18 -7.88 33.41
N THR A 207 -5.15 -6.54 33.49
CA THR A 207 -4.34 -5.72 32.57
C THR A 207 -2.86 -6.07 32.66
N LEU A 208 -2.31 -6.16 33.87
CA LEU A 208 -0.90 -6.47 34.08
C LEU A 208 -0.54 -7.88 33.54
N SER A 209 -1.39 -8.87 33.79
CA SER A 209 -1.19 -10.24 33.28
C SER A 209 -1.22 -10.30 31.76
N THR A 210 -2.10 -9.51 31.14
CA THR A 210 -2.16 -9.38 29.68
C THR A 210 -0.86 -8.82 29.12
N GLY A 211 -0.31 -7.77 29.74
CA GLY A 211 0.98 -7.20 29.36
C GLY A 211 2.11 -8.24 29.43
N PHE A 212 2.21 -8.97 30.55
CA PHE A 212 3.21 -10.04 30.69
C PHE A 212 3.09 -11.12 29.61
N PHE A 213 1.87 -11.50 29.24
CA PHE A 213 1.65 -12.49 28.19
C PHE A 213 2.08 -11.94 26.82
N ASN A 214 1.64 -10.74 26.46
CA ASN A 214 1.93 -10.14 25.16
C ASN A 214 3.43 -9.87 24.96
N ASP A 215 4.13 -9.37 25.99
CA ASP A 215 5.58 -9.15 25.96
C ASP A 215 6.34 -10.46 25.76
N ALA A 216 5.96 -11.50 26.52
CA ALA A 216 6.56 -12.82 26.40
C ALA A 216 6.26 -13.46 25.03
N LEU A 217 5.04 -13.30 24.52
CA LEU A 217 4.63 -13.86 23.23
C LEU A 217 5.43 -13.24 22.09
N LEU A 218 5.56 -11.90 22.04
CA LEU A 218 6.34 -11.23 21.00
C LEU A 218 7.81 -11.69 21.02
N ALA A 219 8.43 -11.76 22.20
CA ALA A 219 9.80 -12.26 22.33
C ALA A 219 9.95 -13.71 21.83
N GLN A 220 8.95 -14.57 22.08
CA GLN A 220 8.94 -15.92 21.57
C GLN A 220 8.72 -15.97 20.05
N MET A 221 7.84 -15.15 19.49
CA MET A 221 7.61 -15.10 18.04
C MET A 221 8.85 -14.63 17.29
N ASN A 222 9.59 -13.65 17.81
CA ASN A 222 10.90 -13.26 17.28
C ASN A 222 11.89 -14.43 17.30
N THR A 223 11.89 -15.22 18.38
CA THR A 223 12.74 -16.42 18.47
C THR A 223 12.33 -17.48 17.45
N GLN A 224 11.03 -17.72 17.25
CA GLN A 224 10.54 -18.69 16.28
C GLN A 224 10.81 -18.24 14.84
N ALA A 225 10.63 -16.96 14.52
CA ALA A 225 10.88 -16.45 13.17
C ALA A 225 12.37 -16.59 12.80
N ALA A 226 13.27 -16.29 13.74
CA ALA A 226 14.71 -16.51 13.56
C ALA A 226 15.08 -18.00 13.37
N ALA A 227 14.33 -18.92 13.99
CA ALA A 227 14.55 -20.37 13.87
C ALA A 227 13.95 -20.98 12.60
N HIS A 228 12.95 -20.33 11.98
CA HIS A 228 12.13 -20.86 10.89
C HIS A 228 12.09 -19.91 9.69
N ALA A 229 13.25 -19.67 9.05
CA ALA A 229 13.37 -18.72 7.93
C ALA A 229 12.49 -19.01 6.69
N ASN A 230 11.91 -20.21 6.58
CA ASN A 230 10.99 -20.57 5.49
C ASN A 230 9.51 -20.34 5.86
N THR A 231 9.22 -19.91 7.09
CA THR A 231 7.86 -19.68 7.60
C THR A 231 7.73 -18.21 7.96
N ASN A 232 6.84 -17.49 7.28
CA ASN A 232 6.51 -16.13 7.66
C ASN A 232 5.63 -16.13 8.91
N ILE A 233 6.18 -15.69 10.05
CA ILE A 233 5.44 -15.60 11.31
C ILE A 233 4.97 -14.17 11.50
N ILE A 234 3.66 -13.94 11.34
CA ILE A 234 3.02 -12.63 11.43
C ILE A 234 2.43 -12.47 12.83
N TYR A 235 2.91 -11.48 13.58
CA TYR A 235 2.37 -11.16 14.90
C TYR A 235 1.26 -10.11 14.79
N VAL A 236 0.03 -10.44 15.16
CA VAL A 236 -1.12 -9.52 15.08
C VAL A 236 -1.32 -8.83 16.41
N ASP A 237 -1.05 -7.51 16.46
CA ASP A 237 -1.22 -6.69 17.65
C ASP A 237 -2.69 -6.24 17.84
N VAL A 238 -3.52 -7.19 18.27
CA VAL A 238 -4.92 -6.95 18.64
C VAL A 238 -5.02 -5.96 19.80
N ALA A 239 -4.07 -5.96 20.74
CA ALA A 239 -4.03 -5.03 21.85
C ALA A 239 -3.93 -3.56 21.40
N ARG A 240 -3.14 -3.26 20.38
CA ARG A 240 -3.05 -1.91 19.79
C ARG A 240 -4.31 -1.52 19.05
N ALA A 241 -4.86 -2.42 18.23
CA ALA A 241 -6.13 -2.20 17.54
C ALA A 241 -7.25 -1.85 18.53
N TYR A 242 -7.36 -2.65 19.60
CA TYR A 242 -8.39 -2.47 20.61
C TYR A 242 -8.23 -1.16 21.40
N ARG A 243 -6.99 -0.75 21.72
CA ARG A 243 -6.74 0.57 22.34
C ARG A 243 -7.23 1.73 21.47
N ALA A 244 -7.07 1.64 20.14
CA ALA A 244 -7.58 2.67 19.24
C ALA A 244 -9.11 2.72 19.25
N VAL A 245 -9.78 1.56 19.26
CA VAL A 245 -11.25 1.47 19.37
C VAL A 245 -11.76 2.03 20.69
N LEU A 246 -11.07 1.77 21.80
CA LEU A 246 -11.42 2.33 23.10
C LEU A 246 -11.27 3.85 23.14
N ALA A 247 -10.26 4.39 22.48
CA ALA A 247 -9.97 5.82 22.47
C ALA A 247 -10.99 6.62 21.64
N ASP A 248 -11.46 6.06 20.52
CA ASP A 248 -12.44 6.73 19.65
C ASP A 248 -13.43 5.73 19.02
N PRO A 249 -14.41 5.22 19.80
CA PRO A 249 -15.35 4.20 19.34
C PRO A 249 -16.13 4.58 18.08
N GLY A 250 -16.50 5.85 17.96
CA GLY A 250 -17.33 6.36 16.88
C GLY A 250 -16.65 6.24 15.52
N LYS A 251 -15.31 6.39 15.46
CA LYS A 251 -14.53 6.17 14.22
C LYS A 251 -14.65 4.76 13.67
N PHE A 252 -14.87 3.78 14.54
CA PHE A 252 -14.97 2.37 14.20
C PHE A 252 -16.42 1.86 14.19
N GLY A 253 -17.41 2.77 14.27
CA GLY A 253 -18.84 2.42 14.20
C GLY A 253 -19.43 1.85 15.50
N PHE A 254 -18.77 2.05 16.65
CA PHE A 254 -19.26 1.57 17.94
C PHE A 254 -19.78 2.70 18.83
N ASP A 255 -20.91 2.45 19.49
CA ASP A 255 -21.45 3.29 20.56
C ASP A 255 -21.00 2.80 21.94
N ASN A 256 -20.72 1.50 22.07
CA ASN A 256 -20.38 0.88 23.34
C ASN A 256 -19.22 -0.11 23.23
N VAL A 257 -18.13 0.23 23.92
CA VAL A 257 -16.89 -0.55 23.93
C VAL A 257 -16.56 -1.10 25.32
N THR A 258 -17.45 -0.96 26.30
CA THR A 258 -17.14 -1.29 27.71
C THR A 258 -18.15 -2.20 28.39
N GLN A 259 -19.37 -2.31 27.86
CA GLN A 259 -20.45 -3.12 28.43
C GLN A 259 -20.76 -4.31 27.52
N LYS A 260 -21.21 -5.41 28.14
CA LYS A 260 -21.72 -6.57 27.43
C LYS A 260 -23.13 -6.32 26.89
N CYS A 261 -23.39 -6.71 25.63
CA CYS A 261 -24.72 -6.63 25.03
C CYS A 261 -25.67 -7.71 25.59
N PHE A 262 -25.19 -8.94 25.78
CA PHE A 262 -25.91 -10.04 26.39
C PHE A 262 -25.58 -10.13 27.90
N THR A 263 -26.59 -9.92 28.74
CA THR A 263 -26.42 -9.88 30.19
C THR A 263 -26.44 -11.26 30.85
N GLY A 264 -26.73 -12.31 30.09
CA GLY A 264 -27.12 -13.64 30.58
C GLY A 264 -28.64 -13.83 30.66
N VAL A 265 -29.41 -12.74 30.55
CA VAL A 265 -30.88 -12.76 30.59
C VAL A 265 -31.49 -12.02 29.40
N SER A 266 -30.95 -10.85 29.08
CA SER A 266 -31.43 -10.00 27.99
C SER A 266 -30.32 -9.64 27.02
N VAL A 267 -30.71 -9.36 25.78
CA VAL A 267 -29.84 -8.84 24.72
C VAL A 267 -30.13 -7.33 24.56
N CYS A 268 -29.08 -6.53 24.38
CA CYS A 268 -29.19 -5.10 24.14
C CYS A 268 -29.95 -4.80 22.82
N ALA A 269 -30.47 -3.57 22.69
CA ALA A 269 -31.27 -3.19 21.52
C ALA A 269 -30.46 -3.05 20.22
N THR A 270 -29.16 -2.73 20.32
CA THR A 270 -28.28 -2.47 19.17
C THR A 270 -26.99 -3.31 19.20
N PRO A 271 -27.06 -4.65 19.08
CA PRO A 271 -25.87 -5.51 19.16
C PRO A 271 -24.76 -5.14 18.17
N ASN A 272 -25.11 -4.57 17.02
CA ASN A 272 -24.16 -4.19 15.98
C ASN A 272 -23.33 -2.93 16.31
N THR A 273 -23.69 -2.17 17.36
CA THR A 273 -22.90 -1.00 17.81
C THR A 273 -22.18 -1.26 19.14
N TYR A 274 -22.17 -2.51 19.62
CA TYR A 274 -21.44 -2.97 20.79
C TYR A 274 -20.21 -3.75 20.37
N VAL A 275 -19.06 -3.54 21.02
CA VAL A 275 -17.88 -4.41 20.83
C VAL A 275 -18.09 -5.76 21.48
N PHE A 276 -18.64 -5.81 22.70
CA PHE A 276 -18.75 -7.04 23.48
C PHE A 276 -20.15 -7.65 23.45
N TRP A 277 -20.20 -8.92 23.08
CA TRP A 277 -21.38 -9.74 23.23
C TRP A 277 -21.60 -10.12 24.70
N ASP A 278 -20.58 -10.66 25.36
CA ASP A 278 -20.63 -11.05 26.77
C ASP A 278 -19.47 -10.45 27.58
N GLY A 279 -19.04 -11.12 28.65
CA GLY A 279 -17.95 -10.65 29.51
C GLY A 279 -16.62 -10.46 28.79
N VAL A 280 -16.34 -11.24 27.74
CA VAL A 280 -15.04 -11.26 27.06
C VAL A 280 -15.15 -11.42 25.55
N HIS A 281 -16.24 -12.02 25.05
CA HIS A 281 -16.37 -12.30 23.63
C HIS A 281 -16.94 -11.11 22.85
N PRO A 282 -16.42 -10.84 21.65
CA PRO A 282 -16.94 -9.79 20.78
C PRO A 282 -18.34 -10.11 20.22
N THR A 283 -19.09 -9.07 19.86
CA THR A 283 -20.25 -9.20 18.97
C THR A 283 -19.81 -9.55 17.55
N GLN A 284 -20.74 -9.85 16.66
CA GLN A 284 -20.45 -10.01 15.23
C GLN A 284 -19.72 -8.78 14.67
N ALA A 285 -20.10 -7.57 15.08
CA ALA A 285 -19.44 -6.33 14.66
C ALA A 285 -18.01 -6.24 15.23
N GLY A 286 -17.80 -6.65 16.48
CA GLY A 286 -16.45 -6.78 17.05
C GLY A 286 -15.59 -7.82 16.32
N HIS A 287 -16.18 -8.94 15.87
CA HIS A 287 -15.49 -9.92 15.04
C HIS A 287 -15.19 -9.41 13.63
N ALA A 288 -16.05 -8.56 13.04
CA ALA A 288 -15.76 -7.89 11.77
C ALA A 288 -14.53 -6.99 11.89
N LEU A 289 -14.41 -6.26 13.00
CA LEU A 289 -13.22 -5.47 13.31
C LEU A 289 -11.96 -6.35 13.41
N LEU A 290 -12.03 -7.46 14.13
CA LEU A 290 -10.89 -8.39 14.23
C LEU A 290 -10.50 -8.99 12.88
N ALA A 291 -11.48 -9.30 12.02
CA ALA A 291 -11.23 -9.79 10.67
C ALA A 291 -10.54 -8.73 9.81
N ALA A 292 -10.95 -7.46 9.90
CA ALA A 292 -10.31 -6.35 9.21
C ALA A 292 -8.86 -6.15 9.68
N VAL A 293 -8.61 -6.19 10.99
CA VAL A 293 -7.26 -6.14 11.56
C VAL A 293 -6.40 -7.28 11.02
N ALA A 294 -6.89 -8.52 11.12
CA ALA A 294 -6.15 -9.69 10.62
C ALA A 294 -5.85 -9.58 9.13
N THR A 295 -6.81 -9.12 8.33
CA THR A 295 -6.65 -8.90 6.88
C THR A 295 -5.50 -7.94 6.60
N ASP A 296 -5.47 -6.76 7.26
CA ASP A 296 -4.41 -5.77 7.07
C ASP A 296 -3.01 -6.34 7.34
N TYR A 297 -2.88 -7.16 8.40
CA TYR A 297 -1.62 -7.83 8.75
C TYR A 297 -1.21 -8.93 7.76
N VAL A 298 -2.14 -9.62 7.12
CA VAL A 298 -1.82 -10.72 6.20
C VAL A 298 -1.78 -10.29 4.74
N THR A 299 -2.13 -9.04 4.41
CA THR A 299 -2.01 -8.48 3.05
C THR A 299 -0.99 -7.35 2.96
N TYR A 300 -0.19 -7.11 4.01
CA TYR A 300 0.75 -5.98 4.11
C TYR A 300 1.66 -5.80 2.89
N GLY A 301 2.15 -6.89 2.28
CA GLY A 301 2.99 -6.80 1.10
C GLY A 301 2.26 -6.19 -0.11
N ASP A 302 0.99 -6.55 -0.31
CA ASP A 302 0.18 -6.04 -1.41
C ASP A 302 -0.32 -4.62 -1.13
N SER A 303 -0.78 -4.35 0.09
CA SER A 303 -1.24 -3.01 0.47
C SER A 303 -0.10 -1.99 0.49
N GLY A 304 1.13 -2.41 0.80
CA GLY A 304 2.33 -1.57 0.72
C GLY A 304 2.86 -1.36 -0.70
N ALA A 305 2.47 -2.18 -1.69
CA ALA A 305 2.95 -2.05 -3.08
C ALA A 305 2.59 -0.70 -3.73
N ALA A 306 1.51 -0.05 -3.25
CA ALA A 306 1.10 1.28 -3.71
C ALA A 306 2.18 2.37 -3.49
N SER A 307 3.16 2.17 -2.60
CA SER A 307 4.27 3.11 -2.42
C SER A 307 5.16 3.25 -3.67
N ALA A 308 5.07 2.32 -4.64
CA ALA A 308 5.77 2.46 -5.92
C ALA A 308 5.42 3.76 -6.66
N ALA A 309 4.18 4.25 -6.50
CA ALA A 309 3.72 5.48 -7.12
C ALA A 309 4.53 6.72 -6.71
N GLN A 310 5.19 6.69 -5.54
CA GLN A 310 5.99 7.80 -5.02
C GLN A 310 7.21 8.07 -5.91
N ALA A 311 8.05 7.06 -6.15
CA ALA A 311 9.24 7.21 -7.00
C ALA A 311 8.88 7.47 -8.47
N GLU A 312 7.75 6.92 -8.94
CA GLU A 312 7.24 7.17 -10.29
C GLU A 312 6.72 8.59 -10.49
N ALA A 313 6.06 9.17 -9.48
CA ALA A 313 5.69 10.58 -9.47
C ALA A 313 6.94 11.46 -9.58
N GLY A 314 8.05 11.09 -8.94
CA GLY A 314 9.36 11.73 -9.13
C GLY A 314 9.86 11.68 -10.59
N VAL A 315 9.73 10.53 -11.26
CA VAL A 315 10.06 10.39 -12.70
C VAL A 315 9.18 11.31 -13.56
N PHE A 316 7.87 11.35 -13.30
CA PHE A 316 6.93 12.21 -14.03
C PHE A 316 7.21 13.69 -13.81
N ALA A 317 7.50 14.11 -12.58
CA ALA A 317 7.85 15.48 -12.24
C ALA A 317 9.15 15.93 -12.94
N ARG A 318 10.20 15.09 -12.95
CA ARG A 318 11.46 15.37 -13.65
C ARG A 318 11.27 15.53 -15.15
N ARG A 319 10.45 14.67 -15.74
CA ARG A 319 10.10 14.71 -17.17
C ARG A 319 9.31 15.97 -17.53
N ALA A 320 8.36 16.38 -16.69
CA ALA A 320 7.64 17.65 -16.87
C ALA A 320 8.60 18.85 -16.81
N ALA A 321 9.62 18.80 -15.97
CA ALA A 321 10.64 19.85 -15.91
C ALA A 321 11.52 19.93 -17.17
N PHE A 322 11.89 18.79 -17.76
CA PHE A 322 12.56 18.78 -19.07
C PHE A 322 11.70 19.39 -20.16
N ASP A 323 10.39 19.11 -20.14
CA ASP A 323 9.45 19.70 -21.09
C ASP A 323 9.35 21.23 -20.95
N ALA A 324 9.39 21.76 -19.72
CA ALA A 324 9.46 23.20 -19.48
C ALA A 324 10.79 23.82 -19.98
N ALA A 325 11.92 23.14 -19.82
CA ALA A 325 13.22 23.59 -20.32
C ALA A 325 13.28 23.58 -21.86
N ARG A 326 12.78 22.51 -22.50
CA ARG A 326 12.66 22.38 -23.97
C ARG A 326 11.87 23.54 -24.59
N GLU A 327 10.87 24.06 -23.88
CA GLU A 327 10.08 25.20 -24.33
C GLU A 327 10.92 26.49 -24.47
N GLN A 328 11.94 26.67 -23.62
CA GLN A 328 12.79 27.88 -23.61
C GLN A 328 13.83 27.90 -24.73
N VAL A 329 14.16 26.72 -25.26
CA VAL A 329 15.07 26.53 -26.39
C VAL A 329 14.35 26.00 -27.63
N GLY A 330 13.03 26.08 -27.73
CA GLY A 330 12.28 25.52 -28.86
C GLY A 330 12.34 26.32 -30.18
N GLU A 331 13.03 27.46 -30.19
CA GLU A 331 13.07 28.42 -31.30
C GLU A 331 14.02 28.01 -32.44
N ARG A 332 13.71 28.44 -33.67
CA ARG A 332 14.55 28.18 -34.86
C ARG A 332 15.88 28.91 -34.81
N GLU A 333 15.85 30.18 -34.44
CA GLU A 333 17.01 31.05 -34.21
C GLU A 333 16.79 31.82 -32.93
N PHE A 334 17.87 32.16 -32.23
CA PHE A 334 17.79 32.92 -30.99
C PHE A 334 17.97 34.41 -31.24
N GLU A 335 17.19 35.22 -30.53
CA GLU A 335 17.47 36.64 -30.38
C GLU A 335 18.58 36.84 -29.35
N THR A 336 19.70 37.44 -29.76
CA THR A 336 20.84 37.73 -28.87
C THR A 336 20.40 38.65 -27.74
N GLY A 337 20.75 38.30 -26.50
CA GLY A 337 20.35 39.07 -25.33
C GLY A 337 20.02 38.18 -24.15
N SER A 338 19.55 38.81 -23.07
CA SER A 338 19.16 38.12 -21.84
C SER A 338 17.66 38.04 -21.73
N ARG A 339 17.16 36.95 -21.14
CA ARG A 339 15.74 36.77 -20.84
C ARG A 339 15.55 36.33 -19.40
N THR A 340 14.49 36.81 -18.78
CA THR A 340 13.90 36.18 -17.60
C THR A 340 12.52 35.68 -17.94
N PHE A 341 12.07 34.62 -17.29
CA PHE A 341 10.73 34.11 -17.51
C PHE A 341 10.11 33.54 -16.25
N ALA A 342 8.79 33.53 -16.23
CA ALA A 342 7.97 32.87 -15.24
C ALA A 342 6.92 32.01 -15.95
N ARG A 343 6.86 30.73 -15.57
CA ARG A 343 5.88 29.75 -16.03
C ARG A 343 5.02 29.31 -14.87
N VAL A 344 3.71 29.34 -15.05
CA VAL A 344 2.75 28.66 -14.16
C VAL A 344 2.13 27.52 -14.93
N GLU A 345 2.02 26.35 -14.31
CA GLU A 345 1.49 25.15 -14.92
C GLU A 345 0.54 24.41 -13.98
N ALA A 346 -0.42 23.71 -14.60
CA ALA A 346 -1.29 22.77 -13.93
C ALA A 346 -1.40 21.52 -14.79
N SER A 347 -1.44 20.36 -14.15
CA SER A 347 -1.69 19.09 -14.83
C SER A 347 -2.61 18.19 -14.05
N SER A 348 -3.33 17.36 -14.78
CA SER A 348 -4.03 16.19 -14.26
C SER A 348 -3.58 14.97 -15.04
N GLY A 349 -3.57 13.79 -14.42
CA GLY A 349 -3.25 12.54 -15.08
C GLY A 349 -3.77 11.34 -14.31
N SER A 350 -3.84 10.21 -15.00
CA SER A 350 -4.27 8.93 -14.45
C SER A 350 -3.32 7.82 -14.87
N VAL A 351 -3.11 6.86 -13.99
CA VAL A 351 -2.36 5.62 -14.21
C VAL A 351 -3.32 4.46 -13.95
N ASP A 352 -3.44 3.55 -14.90
CA ASP A 352 -4.31 2.38 -14.79
C ASP A 352 -3.78 1.39 -13.73
N ALA A 353 -4.69 0.57 -13.20
CA ALA A 353 -4.32 -0.49 -12.27
C ALA A 353 -3.36 -1.50 -12.93
N ARG A 354 -2.32 -1.93 -12.19
CA ARG A 354 -1.32 -2.90 -12.66
C ARG A 354 -0.89 -3.83 -11.53
N GLY A 355 -1.04 -5.12 -11.76
CA GLY A 355 -0.84 -6.14 -10.72
C GLY A 355 -1.73 -5.88 -9.49
N VAL A 356 -1.11 -5.69 -8.34
CA VAL A 356 -1.80 -5.40 -7.05
C VAL A 356 -1.97 -3.90 -6.78
N ILE A 357 -1.38 -3.04 -7.61
CA ILE A 357 -1.49 -1.59 -7.48
C ILE A 357 -2.78 -1.13 -8.16
N ALA A 358 -3.62 -0.42 -7.42
CA ALA A 358 -4.87 0.12 -7.92
C ALA A 358 -4.63 1.21 -8.98
N GLU A 359 -5.70 1.65 -9.64
CA GLU A 359 -5.66 2.86 -10.45
C GLU A 359 -5.28 4.07 -9.56
N GLY A 360 -4.64 5.06 -10.17
CA GLY A 360 -4.26 6.28 -9.48
C GLY A 360 -4.43 7.52 -10.32
N ASP A 361 -4.70 8.62 -9.65
CA ASP A 361 -4.86 9.95 -10.21
C ASP A 361 -3.79 10.89 -9.64
N VAL A 362 -3.34 11.84 -10.44
CA VAL A 362 -2.40 12.88 -10.03
C VAL A 362 -2.85 14.25 -10.52
N ASP A 363 -2.94 15.20 -9.61
CA ASP A 363 -3.16 16.61 -9.90
C ASP A 363 -1.96 17.43 -9.43
N THR A 364 -1.35 18.20 -10.33
CA THR A 364 -0.17 19.01 -10.04
C THR A 364 -0.43 20.48 -10.33
N ILE A 365 0.07 21.35 -9.47
CA ILE A 365 0.23 22.78 -9.74
C ILE A 365 1.69 23.19 -9.52
N GLY A 366 2.20 24.06 -10.38
CA GLY A 366 3.61 24.41 -10.37
C GLY A 366 3.91 25.82 -10.84
N MET A 367 5.03 26.35 -10.36
CA MET A 367 5.65 27.56 -10.87
C MET A 367 7.12 27.30 -11.18
N ARG A 368 7.60 27.85 -12.28
CA ARG A 368 9.02 27.84 -12.66
C ARG A 368 9.48 29.24 -13.00
N LEU A 369 10.68 29.57 -12.56
CA LEU A 369 11.35 30.83 -12.85
C LEU A 369 12.68 30.52 -13.53
N GLY A 370 13.07 31.33 -14.49
CA GLY A 370 14.37 31.12 -15.11
C GLY A 370 14.98 32.36 -15.72
N PHE A 371 16.24 32.17 -16.07
CA PHE A 371 17.07 33.15 -16.73
C PHE A 371 17.87 32.45 -17.82
N ASP A 372 17.94 33.08 -19.00
CA ASP A 372 18.80 32.60 -20.07
C ASP A 372 19.48 33.74 -20.81
N HIS A 373 20.58 33.41 -21.46
CA HIS A 373 21.33 34.31 -22.31
C HIS A 373 21.63 33.65 -23.65
N ALA A 374 21.24 34.31 -24.72
CA ALA A 374 21.64 33.97 -26.08
C ALA A 374 22.90 34.76 -26.45
N PHE A 375 24.03 34.06 -26.55
CA PHE A 375 25.34 34.64 -26.91
C PHE A 375 25.44 34.99 -28.39
N SER A 376 24.60 34.34 -29.20
CA SER A 376 24.45 34.56 -30.64
C SER A 376 23.09 34.02 -31.07
N SER A 377 22.77 34.14 -32.36
CA SER A 377 21.60 33.47 -32.94
C SER A 377 21.69 31.94 -32.91
N GLN A 378 22.85 31.39 -32.55
CA GLN A 378 23.15 29.96 -32.58
C GLN A 378 23.31 29.33 -31.21
N MET A 379 23.49 30.09 -30.13
CA MET A 379 23.79 29.52 -28.81
C MET A 379 23.01 30.25 -27.71
N ARG A 380 22.25 29.49 -26.92
CA ARG A 380 21.57 29.93 -25.70
C ARG A 380 21.90 29.00 -24.55
N VAL A 381 22.13 29.57 -23.37
CA VAL A 381 22.30 28.82 -22.11
C VAL A 381 21.42 29.46 -21.06
N GLY A 382 20.76 28.64 -20.25
CA GLY A 382 19.89 29.13 -19.19
C GLY A 382 19.75 28.18 -18.03
N VAL A 383 19.18 28.72 -16.96
CA VAL A 383 18.80 27.99 -15.76
C VAL A 383 17.31 28.16 -15.51
N ILE A 384 16.68 27.11 -15.01
CA ILE A 384 15.28 27.12 -14.58
C ILE A 384 15.22 26.50 -13.19
N ALA A 385 14.52 27.16 -12.28
CA ALA A 385 14.18 26.65 -10.96
C ALA A 385 12.66 26.47 -10.88
N GLY A 386 12.20 25.40 -10.26
CA GLY A 386 10.79 25.07 -10.17
C GLY A 386 10.36 24.65 -8.77
N ALA A 387 9.14 25.03 -8.40
CA ALA A 387 8.43 24.50 -7.24
C ALA A 387 7.09 23.91 -7.72
N THR A 388 6.82 22.65 -7.40
CA THR A 388 5.58 21.95 -7.78
C THR A 388 4.99 21.24 -6.57
N GLN A 389 3.66 21.20 -6.51
CA GLN A 389 2.90 20.41 -5.55
C GLN A 389 1.99 19.47 -6.33
N SER A 390 2.02 18.19 -6.00
CA SER A 390 1.13 17.18 -6.59
C SER A 390 0.34 16.44 -5.52
N ASP A 391 -0.98 16.35 -5.68
CA ASP A 391 -1.84 15.44 -4.94
C ASP A 391 -1.91 14.13 -5.73
N VAL A 392 -1.53 13.01 -5.11
CA VAL A 392 -1.57 11.70 -5.73
C VAL A 392 -2.51 10.80 -4.93
N GLN A 393 -3.47 10.19 -5.60
CA GLN A 393 -4.37 9.19 -5.04
C GLN A 393 -4.12 7.86 -5.75
N ASN A 394 -3.91 6.79 -5.00
CA ASN A 394 -3.67 5.46 -5.55
C ASN A 394 -4.32 4.38 -4.67
N GLY A 395 -5.58 4.06 -5.00
CA GLY A 395 -6.41 3.17 -4.21
C GLY A 395 -6.55 3.64 -2.75
N PRO A 396 -6.18 2.82 -1.75
CA PRO A 396 -6.26 3.20 -0.35
C PRO A 396 -5.14 4.13 0.13
N SER A 397 -4.13 4.40 -0.70
CA SER A 397 -3.02 5.30 -0.37
C SER A 397 -3.16 6.63 -1.11
N SER A 398 -2.72 7.71 -0.47
CA SER A 398 -2.57 9.02 -1.09
C SER A 398 -1.31 9.70 -0.55
N PHE A 399 -0.75 10.63 -1.32
CA PHE A 399 0.33 11.47 -0.83
C PHE A 399 0.38 12.83 -1.51
N ASP A 400 0.83 13.84 -0.77
CA ASP A 400 1.24 15.14 -1.30
C ASP A 400 2.73 15.10 -1.61
N LEU A 401 3.10 15.37 -2.87
CA LEU A 401 4.48 15.51 -3.32
C LEU A 401 4.83 16.99 -3.52
N ASN A 402 5.73 17.50 -2.69
CA ASN A 402 6.31 18.83 -2.83
C ASN A 402 7.72 18.74 -3.40
N SER A 403 7.94 19.30 -4.59
CA SER A 403 9.23 19.23 -5.28
C SER A 403 9.85 20.61 -5.48
N ALA A 404 11.13 20.73 -5.15
CA ALA A 404 11.98 21.85 -5.53
C ALA A 404 13.02 21.38 -6.55
N SER A 405 13.05 21.98 -7.74
CA SER A 405 13.89 21.56 -8.86
C SER A 405 14.77 22.67 -9.40
N ALA A 406 15.92 22.29 -9.96
CA ALA A 406 16.80 23.17 -10.70
C ALA A 406 17.38 22.44 -11.92
N ASP A 407 17.35 23.09 -13.08
CA ASP A 407 17.93 22.58 -14.33
C ASP A 407 18.80 23.63 -15.00
N LEU A 408 19.87 23.15 -15.62
CA LEU A 408 20.67 23.85 -16.59
C LEU A 408 20.27 23.35 -17.98
N TYR A 409 20.04 24.26 -18.92
CA TYR A 409 19.76 23.91 -20.29
C TYR A 409 20.60 24.72 -21.27
N MET A 410 20.82 24.14 -22.45
CA MET A 410 21.48 24.77 -23.57
C MET A 410 20.77 24.45 -24.87
N GLY A 411 20.78 25.41 -25.79
CA GLY A 411 20.33 25.24 -27.16
C GLY A 411 21.42 25.68 -28.12
N TRP A 412 21.72 24.84 -29.11
CA TRP A 412 22.67 25.10 -30.18
C TRP A 412 22.01 24.98 -31.55
N ARG A 413 22.39 25.86 -32.50
CA ARG A 413 21.91 25.87 -33.89
C ARG A 413 23.06 25.91 -34.88
N SER A 414 22.94 25.16 -35.97
CA SER A 414 23.84 25.24 -37.12
C SER A 414 23.08 24.99 -38.41
N GLY A 415 22.86 26.07 -39.18
CA GLY A 415 22.00 26.03 -40.34
C GLY A 415 20.58 25.59 -39.94
N GLN A 416 20.14 24.46 -40.49
CA GLN A 416 18.83 23.89 -40.17
C GLN A 416 18.88 22.90 -38.98
N LEU A 417 20.06 22.47 -38.56
CA LEU A 417 20.22 21.53 -37.46
C LEU A 417 20.13 22.25 -36.12
N PHE A 418 19.51 21.60 -35.13
CA PHE A 418 19.59 22.03 -33.75
C PHE A 418 19.91 20.87 -32.79
N VAL A 419 20.52 21.23 -31.66
CA VAL A 419 20.74 20.36 -30.52
C VAL A 419 20.34 21.11 -29.26
N ASP A 420 19.45 20.54 -28.48
CA ASP A 420 19.04 21.04 -27.16
C ASP A 420 19.44 20.01 -26.11
N ALA A 421 19.99 20.46 -24.99
CA ALA A 421 20.36 19.60 -23.88
C ALA A 421 19.93 20.22 -22.55
N THR A 422 19.42 19.39 -21.64
CA THR A 422 19.02 19.78 -20.28
C THR A 422 19.59 18.78 -19.29
N ALA A 423 20.02 19.24 -18.13
CA ALA A 423 20.34 18.38 -17.00
C ALA A 423 19.90 19.08 -15.71
N GLY A 424 19.38 18.31 -14.76
CA GLY A 424 18.86 18.89 -13.53
C GLY A 424 18.55 17.86 -12.46
N ALA A 425 18.12 18.37 -11.32
CA ALA A 425 17.74 17.60 -10.16
C ALA A 425 16.52 18.19 -9.44
N SER A 426 15.87 17.38 -8.60
CA SER A 426 14.87 17.80 -7.62
C SER A 426 15.16 17.23 -6.24
N PHE A 427 14.66 17.94 -5.24
CA PHE A 427 14.48 17.45 -3.87
C PHE A 427 12.98 17.41 -3.63
N ASP A 428 12.53 16.28 -3.11
CA ASP A 428 11.13 15.89 -3.06
C ASP A 428 10.77 15.53 -1.62
N ASN A 429 9.62 15.98 -1.14
CA ASN A 429 9.08 15.62 0.16
C ASN A 429 7.66 15.06 -0.02
N TYR A 430 7.39 13.95 0.66
CA TYR A 430 6.17 13.16 0.54
C TYR A 430 5.45 13.14 1.89
N ASP A 431 4.24 13.69 1.95
CA ASP A 431 3.31 13.51 3.08
C ASP A 431 2.30 12.43 2.70
N ILE A 432 2.35 11.29 3.39
CA ILE A 432 1.73 10.04 2.97
C ILE A 432 0.59 9.69 3.92
N SER A 433 -0.55 9.30 3.36
CA SER A 433 -1.68 8.74 4.09
C SER A 433 -2.12 7.41 3.50
N ARG A 434 -2.44 6.44 4.35
CA ARG A 434 -2.96 5.13 3.93
C ARG A 434 -4.17 4.71 4.74
N GLN A 435 -5.27 4.43 4.06
CA GLN A 435 -6.43 3.79 4.66
C GLN A 435 -6.16 2.29 4.82
N THR A 436 -6.39 1.77 6.02
CA THR A 436 -6.24 0.34 6.30
C THR A 436 -7.52 -0.45 5.99
N ALA A 437 -7.45 -1.77 5.99
CA ALA A 437 -8.65 -2.62 5.95
C ALA A 437 -9.60 -2.36 7.15
N LEU A 438 -9.08 -1.84 8.27
CA LEU A 438 -9.88 -1.37 9.39
C LEU A 438 -10.41 0.04 9.12
N ALA A 439 -11.68 0.13 8.73
CA ALA A 439 -12.35 1.41 8.53
C ALA A 439 -12.19 2.33 9.75
N GLY A 440 -11.80 3.59 9.51
CA GLY A 440 -11.52 4.58 10.55
C GLY A 440 -10.07 4.58 11.07
N ALA A 441 -9.25 3.59 10.71
CA ALA A 441 -7.80 3.62 10.93
C ALA A 441 -7.08 4.10 9.65
N VAL A 442 -6.55 5.32 9.73
CA VAL A 442 -5.69 5.94 8.72
C VAL A 442 -4.28 6.00 9.30
N HIS A 443 -3.30 5.64 8.48
CA HIS A 443 -1.89 5.73 8.80
C HIS A 443 -1.25 6.91 8.10
N HIS A 444 -0.21 7.44 8.72
CA HIS A 444 0.53 8.58 8.22
C HIS A 444 2.03 8.29 8.20
N ALA A 445 2.74 8.86 7.24
CA ALA A 445 4.19 8.87 7.19
C ALA A 445 4.67 10.11 6.44
N GLU A 446 5.91 10.51 6.70
CA GLU A 446 6.61 11.49 5.87
C GLU A 446 7.92 10.85 5.41
N THR A 447 8.31 11.11 4.17
CA THR A 447 9.64 10.73 3.67
C THR A 447 10.15 11.77 2.67
N ASP A 448 11.45 11.70 2.39
CA ASP A 448 12.12 12.53 1.41
C ASP A 448 12.54 11.69 0.20
N GLY A 449 12.84 12.38 -0.89
CA GLY A 449 13.36 11.76 -2.09
C GLY A 449 14.08 12.76 -2.97
N SER A 450 14.57 12.26 -4.09
CA SER A 450 15.22 13.10 -5.09
C SER A 450 15.05 12.53 -6.48
N SER A 451 15.15 13.39 -7.48
CA SER A 451 15.33 12.94 -8.85
C SER A 451 16.49 13.67 -9.50
N PHE A 452 17.18 13.02 -10.43
CA PHE A 452 18.12 13.67 -11.32
C PHE A 452 18.01 13.09 -12.71
N GLY A 453 18.44 13.86 -13.71
CA GLY A 453 18.47 13.33 -15.05
C GLY A 453 19.04 14.29 -16.07
N SER A 454 19.03 13.80 -17.30
CA SER A 454 19.41 14.56 -18.48
C SER A 454 18.48 14.27 -19.64
N ASP A 455 18.35 15.25 -20.51
CA ASP A 455 17.58 15.21 -21.73
C ASP A 455 18.41 15.77 -22.88
N LEU A 456 18.38 15.09 -24.02
CA LEU A 456 19.00 15.52 -25.27
C LEU A 456 17.96 15.45 -26.38
N ARG A 457 17.82 16.53 -27.14
CA ARG A 457 16.96 16.57 -28.31
C ARG A 457 17.71 17.11 -29.51
N VAL A 458 17.60 16.40 -30.62
CA VAL A 458 18.19 16.80 -31.90
C VAL A 458 17.07 16.92 -32.91
N GLY A 459 17.15 17.91 -33.78
CA GLY A 459 16.19 18.02 -34.86
C GLY A 459 16.65 18.93 -35.98
N TRP A 460 15.78 19.04 -36.97
CA TRP A 460 16.04 19.78 -38.18
C TRP A 460 14.90 20.76 -38.45
N TRP A 461 15.18 21.93 -39.00
CA TRP A 461 14.21 22.94 -39.37
C TRP A 461 14.00 22.98 -40.89
N GLY A 462 12.77 22.79 -41.32
CA GLY A 462 12.35 22.83 -42.72
C GLY A 462 11.14 23.73 -42.95
N ASN A 463 10.82 23.95 -44.23
CA ASN A 463 9.63 24.70 -44.64
C ASN A 463 8.59 23.73 -45.22
N ALA A 464 7.32 23.91 -44.84
CA ALA A 464 6.19 23.11 -45.28
C ALA A 464 4.99 24.02 -45.58
N GLY A 465 4.90 24.53 -46.82
CA GLY A 465 3.69 25.20 -47.32
C GLY A 465 3.22 26.41 -46.49
N GLY A 466 4.14 27.30 -46.10
CA GLY A 466 3.84 28.49 -45.28
C GLY A 466 4.03 28.27 -43.78
N TRP A 467 4.21 27.02 -43.35
CA TRP A 467 4.60 26.66 -41.98
C TRP A 467 6.08 26.28 -41.93
N THR A 468 6.68 26.45 -40.76
CA THR A 468 7.96 25.83 -40.42
C THR A 468 7.67 24.46 -39.81
N MET A 469 8.36 23.42 -40.27
CA MET A 469 8.25 22.07 -39.74
C MET A 469 9.59 21.65 -39.13
N SER A 470 9.55 20.89 -38.04
CA SER A 470 10.74 20.36 -37.40
C SER A 470 10.55 18.93 -36.91
N PRO A 471 11.08 17.91 -37.64
CA PRO A 471 11.25 16.58 -37.08
C PRO A 471 12.33 16.58 -35.99
N ARG A 472 12.08 15.84 -34.92
CA ARG A 472 12.85 15.82 -33.68
C ARG A 472 13.00 14.39 -33.18
N VAL A 473 14.16 14.11 -32.59
CA VAL A 473 14.43 12.89 -31.84
C VAL A 473 14.99 13.29 -30.48
N GLY A 474 14.43 12.72 -29.42
CA GLY A 474 14.82 12.95 -28.04
C GLY A 474 15.30 11.69 -27.35
N LEU A 475 16.20 11.85 -26.39
CA LEU A 475 16.62 10.81 -25.45
C LEU A 475 16.67 11.44 -24.06
N SER A 476 15.98 10.84 -23.10
CA SER A 476 16.03 11.26 -21.70
C SER A 476 16.46 10.11 -20.80
N ALA A 477 17.31 10.39 -19.82
CA ALA A 477 17.66 9.48 -18.73
C ALA A 477 17.29 10.14 -17.40
N ILE A 478 16.44 9.47 -16.62
CA ILE A 478 15.93 9.92 -15.33
C ILE A 478 16.22 8.84 -14.30
N HIS A 479 16.64 9.27 -13.12
CA HIS A 479 16.72 8.45 -11.92
C HIS A 479 15.94 9.18 -10.81
N ALA A 480 15.13 8.44 -10.07
CA ALA A 480 14.37 8.93 -8.92
C ALA A 480 14.55 7.96 -7.75
N SER A 481 14.72 8.51 -6.56
CA SER A 481 14.83 7.77 -5.30
C SER A 481 13.82 8.31 -4.29
N VAL A 482 13.28 7.41 -3.47
CA VAL A 482 12.47 7.75 -2.30
C VAL A 482 13.04 7.00 -1.11
N ASP A 483 13.36 7.73 -0.05
CA ASP A 483 13.93 7.17 1.17
C ASP A 483 12.92 6.25 1.87
N GLY A 484 13.43 5.21 2.53
CA GLY A 484 12.60 4.31 3.32
C GLY A 484 11.97 5.00 4.53
N TYR A 485 10.79 4.54 4.94
CA TYR A 485 10.04 5.14 6.04
C TYR A 485 9.22 4.10 6.82
N SER A 486 8.86 4.46 8.06
CA SER A 486 7.94 3.68 8.89
C SER A 486 6.63 4.45 9.04
N GLU A 487 5.50 3.76 8.88
CA GLU A 487 4.20 4.37 9.13
C GLU A 487 3.90 4.54 10.63
N GLU A 488 3.11 5.56 10.94
CA GLU A 488 2.43 5.76 12.21
C GLU A 488 0.95 5.41 12.07
N GLY A 489 0.40 4.67 13.03
CA GLY A 489 -0.97 4.17 12.95
C GLY A 489 -1.35 3.20 14.05
N SER A 490 -2.54 2.60 13.95
CA SER A 490 -3.11 1.74 15.00
C SER A 490 -3.00 0.23 14.73
N VAL A 491 -2.79 -0.20 13.49
CA VAL A 491 -2.85 -1.62 13.07
C VAL A 491 -1.93 -1.87 11.87
N ALA A 492 -1.14 -2.94 11.82
CA ALA A 492 -0.30 -3.31 10.66
C ALA A 492 0.45 -2.13 9.99
N ARG A 493 1.23 -1.39 10.79
CA ARG A 493 2.07 -0.30 10.28
C ARG A 493 3.16 -0.87 9.39
N HIS A 494 3.33 -0.29 8.21
CA HIS A 494 4.35 -0.75 7.27
C HIS A 494 5.71 -0.13 7.56
N GLU A 495 6.75 -0.91 7.32
CA GLU A 495 8.13 -0.47 7.16
C GLU A 495 8.43 -0.54 5.66
N ILE A 496 8.46 0.61 4.98
CA ILE A 496 8.72 0.70 3.54
C ILE A 496 10.22 0.92 3.33
N GLY A 497 10.84 0.06 2.53
CA GLY A 497 12.25 0.21 2.17
C GLY A 497 12.46 1.33 1.14
N GLU A 498 13.70 1.82 1.06
CA GLU A 498 14.13 2.73 0.01
C GLU A 498 13.82 2.15 -1.38
N ARG A 499 13.42 3.01 -2.30
CA ARG A 499 13.07 2.62 -3.67
C ARG A 499 13.75 3.53 -4.69
N GLU A 500 14.49 2.92 -5.61
CA GLU A 500 15.04 3.60 -6.78
C GLU A 500 14.29 3.20 -8.07
N VAL A 501 14.11 4.16 -8.97
CA VAL A 501 13.57 3.98 -10.33
C VAL A 501 14.46 4.68 -11.33
N SER A 502 14.87 3.95 -12.36
CA SER A 502 15.66 4.45 -13.49
C SER A 502 14.91 4.25 -14.81
N ALA A 503 14.84 5.32 -15.59
CA ALA A 503 14.07 5.41 -16.82
C ALA A 503 14.91 6.03 -17.94
N VAL A 504 15.11 5.28 -19.02
CA VAL A 504 15.68 5.78 -20.28
C VAL A 504 14.59 5.73 -21.34
N SER A 505 14.23 6.88 -21.89
CA SER A 505 13.17 7.02 -22.88
C SER A 505 13.69 7.60 -24.18
N ALA A 506 13.17 7.11 -25.31
CA ALA A 506 13.36 7.70 -26.62
C ALA A 506 12.07 8.36 -27.09
N GLU A 507 12.22 9.44 -27.82
CA GLU A 507 11.10 10.23 -28.31
C GLU A 507 11.32 10.56 -29.80
N ALA A 508 10.25 10.48 -30.59
CA ALA A 508 10.22 11.00 -31.95
C ALA A 508 9.01 11.91 -32.11
N SER A 509 9.22 13.14 -32.58
CA SER A 509 8.15 14.11 -32.75
C SER A 509 8.33 15.00 -33.97
N VAL A 510 7.25 15.67 -34.39
CA VAL A 510 7.27 16.67 -35.44
C VAL A 510 6.53 17.91 -34.95
N LEU A 511 7.25 19.03 -34.87
CA LEU A 511 6.68 20.35 -34.59
C LEU A 511 6.31 21.06 -35.88
N PHE A 512 5.14 21.70 -35.90
CA PHE A 512 4.74 22.70 -36.86
C PHE A 512 4.64 24.06 -36.16
N ALA A 513 5.21 25.10 -36.75
CA ALA A 513 5.19 26.46 -36.24
C ALA A 513 4.87 27.45 -37.35
N GLY A 514 4.04 28.45 -37.08
CA GLY A 514 3.66 29.45 -38.07
C GLY A 514 3.13 30.72 -37.45
N ASP A 515 3.30 31.83 -38.16
CA ASP A 515 2.79 33.13 -37.74
C ASP A 515 1.32 33.26 -38.14
N LEU A 516 0.47 33.59 -37.17
CA LEU A 516 -0.95 33.91 -37.40
C LEU A 516 -1.12 35.38 -37.78
N SER A 517 -0.23 36.25 -37.28
CA SER A 517 -0.14 37.69 -37.58
C SER A 517 1.24 38.21 -37.17
N GLU A 518 1.50 39.52 -37.33
CA GLU A 518 2.75 40.16 -36.87
C GLU A 518 3.03 40.00 -35.36
N ARG A 519 1.99 39.75 -34.54
CA ARG A 519 2.10 39.69 -33.07
C ARG A 519 1.76 38.34 -32.48
N PHE A 520 1.32 37.38 -33.28
CA PHE A 520 0.84 36.10 -32.79
C PHE A 520 1.34 34.97 -33.69
N GLY A 521 1.82 33.91 -33.07
CA GLY A 521 2.17 32.65 -33.73
C GLY A 521 1.55 31.46 -33.02
N ALA A 522 1.55 30.33 -33.73
CA ALA A 522 1.04 29.08 -33.24
C ALA A 522 2.05 27.95 -33.44
N THR A 523 2.04 27.01 -32.50
CA THR A 523 2.81 25.78 -32.53
C THR A 523 1.91 24.58 -32.32
N PHE A 524 2.19 23.50 -33.04
CA PHE A 524 1.55 22.20 -32.87
C PHE A 524 2.61 21.10 -32.96
N GLU A 525 2.70 20.21 -31.97
CA GLU A 525 3.63 19.08 -31.98
C GLU A 525 2.86 17.77 -31.85
N VAL A 526 3.23 16.78 -32.64
CA VAL A 526 2.77 15.39 -32.48
C VAL A 526 4.00 14.51 -32.33
N GLY A 527 3.96 13.58 -31.38
CA GLY A 527 5.06 12.66 -31.17
C GLY A 527 4.67 11.37 -30.48
N TYR A 528 5.65 10.49 -30.38
CA TYR A 528 5.57 9.24 -29.64
C TYR A 528 6.81 9.12 -28.77
N ARG A 529 6.64 8.66 -27.53
CA ARG A 529 7.73 8.37 -26.59
C ARG A 529 7.54 6.97 -26.03
N ASP A 530 8.65 6.28 -25.84
CA ASP A 530 8.67 4.95 -25.22
C ASP A 530 9.91 4.77 -24.34
N TYR A 531 9.87 3.79 -23.44
CA TYR A 531 11.03 3.36 -22.69
C TYR A 531 11.95 2.49 -23.55
N LEU A 532 13.22 2.87 -23.62
CA LEU A 532 14.29 1.97 -24.07
C LEU A 532 14.69 1.01 -22.94
N LYS A 533 14.62 1.51 -21.71
CA LYS A 533 14.86 0.75 -20.49
C LYS A 533 14.12 1.41 -19.33
N TYR A 534 13.33 0.61 -18.63
CA TYR A 534 12.77 0.95 -17.33
C TYR A 534 13.24 -0.09 -16.31
N SER A 535 13.71 0.36 -15.16
CA SER A 535 14.07 -0.51 -14.05
C SER A 535 13.79 0.20 -12.75
N GLY A 536 12.87 -0.31 -11.97
CA GLY A 536 12.74 0.00 -10.55
C GLY A 536 13.12 -1.21 -9.73
N ASP A 537 13.58 -0.99 -8.50
CA ASP A 537 13.74 -2.08 -7.54
C ASP A 537 12.38 -2.76 -7.25
N ASP A 538 12.35 -3.81 -6.45
CA ASP A 538 11.09 -4.29 -5.90
C ASP A 538 10.64 -3.36 -4.76
N VAL A 539 9.33 -3.22 -4.54
CA VAL A 539 8.82 -2.55 -3.35
C VAL A 539 9.06 -3.47 -2.16
N SER A 540 9.86 -3.00 -1.20
CA SER A 540 10.15 -3.70 0.05
C SER A 540 9.16 -3.27 1.13
N VAL A 541 8.37 -4.21 1.64
CA VAL A 541 7.35 -3.95 2.67
C VAL A 541 7.54 -4.89 3.86
N GLY A 542 7.89 -4.33 5.01
CA GLY A 542 7.88 -4.98 6.32
C GLY A 542 6.72 -4.50 7.18
N LEU A 543 6.61 -5.08 8.38
CA LEU A 543 5.70 -4.62 9.43
C LEU A 543 6.53 -4.08 10.60
N VAL A 544 6.22 -2.87 11.07
CA VAL A 544 6.95 -2.23 12.18
C VAL A 544 6.80 -3.05 13.46
N ASP A 545 7.90 -3.28 14.16
CA ASP A 545 7.97 -4.06 15.42
C ASP A 545 7.42 -5.50 15.28
N ASN A 546 7.59 -6.13 14.12
CA ASN A 546 7.02 -7.45 13.81
C ASN A 546 8.08 -8.48 13.38
N PRO A 547 7.94 -9.77 13.76
CA PRO A 547 8.77 -10.85 13.24
C PRO A 547 8.48 -11.26 11.79
N ALA A 548 7.42 -10.72 11.17
CA ALA A 548 7.06 -11.03 9.80
C ALA A 548 8.21 -10.72 8.83
N HIS A 549 8.34 -11.52 7.79
CA HIS A 549 9.32 -11.29 6.74
C HIS A 549 9.03 -9.96 6.03
N THR A 550 10.09 -9.26 5.64
CA THR A 550 9.97 -8.24 4.59
C THR A 550 9.58 -8.92 3.29
N LEU A 551 8.49 -8.45 2.69
CA LEU A 551 8.01 -8.94 1.40
C LEU A 551 8.44 -7.99 0.29
N PHE A 552 8.71 -8.56 -0.88
CA PHE A 552 9.09 -7.81 -2.06
C PHE A 552 7.97 -7.92 -3.10
N ARG A 553 7.65 -6.80 -3.75
CA ARG A 553 6.68 -6.74 -4.85
C ARG A 553 7.31 -6.09 -6.07
N SER A 554 7.43 -6.87 -7.13
CA SER A 554 7.76 -6.32 -8.44
C SER A 554 6.59 -5.56 -9.01
N VAL A 555 6.88 -4.42 -9.62
CA VAL A 555 5.88 -3.49 -10.16
C VAL A 555 6.19 -3.28 -11.64
N GLU A 556 5.18 -3.43 -12.49
CA GLU A 556 5.26 -3.15 -13.93
C GLU A 556 5.46 -1.64 -14.15
N GLU A 557 5.96 -1.20 -15.30
CA GLU A 557 6.09 0.24 -15.57
C GLU A 557 4.73 0.95 -15.69
N PRO A 558 4.62 2.25 -15.35
CA PRO A 558 3.31 2.90 -15.21
C PRO A 558 2.68 3.40 -16.54
N ASP A 559 3.45 3.97 -17.47
CA ASP A 559 2.90 4.64 -18.66
C ASP A 559 3.24 3.99 -20.01
N GLY A 560 4.31 3.19 -20.08
CA GLY A 560 4.77 2.55 -21.30
C GLY A 560 4.92 3.52 -22.48
N GLY A 561 4.50 3.07 -23.67
CA GLY A 561 4.49 3.86 -24.89
C GLY A 561 3.36 4.91 -24.90
N VAL A 562 3.70 6.18 -25.13
CA VAL A 562 2.73 7.29 -25.11
C VAL A 562 2.76 8.10 -26.41
N VAL A 563 1.58 8.40 -26.94
CA VAL A 563 1.36 9.41 -27.97
C VAL A 563 1.25 10.78 -27.30
N MET A 564 1.91 11.79 -27.85
CA MET A 564 1.91 13.15 -27.32
C MET A 564 1.35 14.12 -28.34
N LEU A 565 0.49 15.02 -27.87
CA LEU A 565 -0.07 16.13 -28.64
C LEU A 565 0.19 17.42 -27.88
N ASP A 566 0.87 18.37 -28.50
CA ASP A 566 1.15 19.70 -27.94
C ASP A 566 0.57 20.78 -28.84
N ALA A 567 -0.02 21.80 -28.25
CA ALA A 567 -0.45 23.00 -28.96
C ALA A 567 -0.10 24.24 -28.13
N GLY A 568 0.35 25.29 -28.78
CA GLY A 568 0.69 26.55 -28.13
C GLY A 568 0.40 27.76 -28.99
N VAL A 569 0.05 28.85 -28.34
CA VAL A 569 -0.09 30.18 -28.95
C VAL A 569 0.89 31.11 -28.26
N ASN A 570 1.69 31.81 -29.05
CA ASN A 570 2.60 32.83 -28.55
C ASN A 570 2.16 34.21 -29.03
N GLY A 571 2.50 35.24 -28.27
CA GLY A 571 2.33 36.62 -28.69
C GLY A 571 3.21 37.59 -27.94
N THR A 572 3.29 38.82 -28.46
CA THR A 572 4.14 39.88 -27.90
C THR A 572 3.34 41.07 -27.40
N VAL A 573 3.77 41.63 -26.25
CA VAL A 573 3.23 42.86 -25.67
C VAL A 573 4.33 43.91 -25.67
N GLY A 574 4.27 44.82 -26.64
CA GLY A 574 5.42 45.66 -26.96
C GLY A 574 6.59 44.84 -27.50
N ASP A 575 7.81 45.36 -27.40
CA ASP A 575 8.99 44.72 -28.00
C ASP A 575 9.67 43.72 -27.04
N ASN A 576 9.43 43.85 -25.73
CA ASN A 576 10.23 43.19 -24.70
C ASN A 576 9.48 42.11 -23.89
N ILE A 577 8.17 41.92 -24.11
CA ILE A 577 7.37 40.95 -23.35
C ILE A 577 6.79 39.92 -24.31
N GLY A 578 7.14 38.64 -24.09
CA GLY A 578 6.53 37.49 -24.73
C GLY A 578 5.56 36.79 -23.79
N VAL A 579 4.44 36.31 -24.33
CA VAL A 579 3.47 35.48 -23.62
C VAL A 579 3.22 34.22 -24.44
N ARG A 580 3.25 33.06 -23.80
CA ARG A 580 2.88 31.77 -24.40
C ARG A 580 1.83 31.10 -23.53
N VAL A 581 0.78 30.59 -24.16
CA VAL A 581 -0.19 29.67 -23.55
C VAL A 581 -0.05 28.34 -24.26
N GLY A 582 0.16 27.27 -23.50
CA GLY A 582 0.42 25.94 -24.01
C GLY A 582 -0.50 24.89 -23.38
N TYR A 583 -0.77 23.84 -24.15
CA TYR A 583 -1.46 22.64 -23.72
C TYR A 583 -0.74 21.42 -24.27
N ARG A 584 -0.62 20.37 -23.46
CA ARG A 584 -0.06 19.08 -23.83
C ARG A 584 -0.95 17.94 -23.32
N GLY A 585 -1.32 17.03 -24.20
CA GLY A 585 -1.90 15.74 -23.86
C GLY A 585 -0.90 14.61 -24.09
N ARG A 586 -0.86 13.62 -23.20
CA ARG A 586 -0.17 12.35 -23.42
C ARG A 586 -1.17 11.22 -23.25
N PHE A 587 -1.13 10.25 -24.15
CA PHE A 587 -2.09 9.17 -24.24
C PHE A 587 -1.37 7.85 -24.47
N GLY A 588 -1.47 6.94 -23.51
CA GLY A 588 -0.89 5.60 -23.54
C GLY A 588 -1.92 4.53 -23.16
N ASP A 589 -1.53 3.27 -23.24
CA ASP A 589 -2.45 2.16 -22.94
C ASP A 589 -2.82 2.05 -21.45
N GLY A 590 -2.02 2.62 -20.55
CA GLY A 590 -2.25 2.63 -19.10
C GLY A 590 -1.96 3.98 -18.42
N PHE A 591 -1.80 5.04 -19.21
CA PHE A 591 -1.50 6.38 -18.69
C PHE A 591 -2.04 7.47 -19.60
N ASP A 592 -2.76 8.41 -19.00
CA ASP A 592 -3.21 9.63 -19.65
C ASP A 592 -2.79 10.84 -18.83
N SER A 593 -2.39 11.94 -19.48
CA SER A 593 -2.16 13.21 -18.79
C SER A 593 -2.47 14.42 -19.64
N HIS A 594 -2.87 15.49 -18.96
CA HIS A 594 -3.17 16.79 -19.52
C HIS A 594 -2.39 17.85 -18.76
N THR A 595 -1.59 18.65 -19.45
CA THR A 595 -0.81 19.73 -18.86
C THR A 595 -1.13 21.04 -19.58
N GLY A 596 -1.55 22.05 -18.84
CA GLY A 596 -1.70 23.42 -19.31
C GLY A 596 -0.69 24.34 -18.65
N GLY A 597 -0.25 25.38 -19.36
CA GLY A 597 0.65 26.36 -18.77
C GLY A 597 0.69 27.71 -19.47
N VAL A 598 1.09 28.72 -18.72
CA VAL A 598 1.32 30.08 -19.20
C VAL A 598 2.76 30.46 -18.90
N ASN A 599 3.50 30.88 -19.91
CA ASN A 599 4.87 31.36 -19.80
C ASN A 599 4.95 32.84 -20.19
N ILE A 600 5.51 33.67 -19.32
CA ILE A 600 5.75 35.09 -19.54
C ILE A 600 7.25 35.30 -19.59
N THR A 601 7.75 35.93 -20.64
CA THR A 601 9.19 36.17 -20.88
C THR A 601 9.47 37.65 -21.02
N PHE A 602 10.46 38.16 -20.31
CA PHE A 602 10.98 39.53 -20.41
C PHE A 602 12.35 39.51 -21.08
N LYS A 603 12.53 40.34 -22.10
CA LYS A 603 13.77 40.45 -22.89
C LYS A 603 14.51 41.75 -22.54
N TYR A 604 15.85 41.67 -22.48
CA TYR A 604 16.74 42.78 -22.12
C TYR A 604 17.95 42.91 -23.03
#